data_AF-A0A072P0U2-F1
#
_entry.id   AF-A0A072P0U2-F1
#
_cell.length_a   1.000
_cell.length_b   1.000
_cell.length_c   1.000
_cell.angle_alpha   90.00
_cell.angle_beta   90.00
_cell.angle_gamma   90.00
#
_symmetry.space_group_name_H-M   'P 1'
#
loop_
_entity.id
_entity.type
_entity.pdbx_description
1 polymer ?
#
loop_
_entity_poly.entity_id
_entity_poly.type
_entity_poly.pdbx_seq_one_letter_code
_entity_poly.pdbx_strand_id
1 'polypeptide(L)'
;MTHLQLLNNLSSKEFLSMEADDQVSIMSSVIFARYILPTPYLIHEALALSALHMSTKSPESQGFYRQYATGLQTRALALFNDSIPVLDLNSTNCTPMFLFASLIAAHLLCDTLHHEKANLDHFIEKFTNCLTIHHGILAISSQCWDLLRETELGPRLTLGAELMRAKDDCGSDCSALNEMLDAADISPESYNVYRKATSELQKVFDAERAYPASQFDSQLVSAWPISVSSEYIDLLRQQTPQSLIILAYYAVLLHRSRHSWLYGEEGGRFLIESICGRLEATWHDWLKFPKSVLLAYPAT
;
A
#
# COMPACT_ATOMS: atom_id res chain seq x y z
N MET A 1 20.66 -20.03 10.07
CA MET A 1 20.14 -19.33 11.26
C MET A 1 19.18 -18.21 10.87
N THR A 2 19.55 -17.35 9.91
CA THR A 2 18.73 -16.21 9.43
C THR A 2 17.29 -16.58 9.02
N HIS A 3 17.08 -17.61 8.18
CA HIS A 3 15.71 -18.04 7.81
C HIS A 3 14.82 -18.40 9.01
N LEU A 4 15.38 -18.99 10.07
CA LEU A 4 14.60 -19.33 11.28
C LEU A 4 14.25 -18.08 12.10
N GLN A 5 15.14 -17.08 12.13
CA GLN A 5 14.85 -15.78 12.76
C GLN A 5 13.74 -15.05 12.02
N LEU A 6 13.78 -15.06 10.68
CA LEU A 6 12.73 -14.50 9.83
C LEU A 6 11.39 -15.22 10.03
N LEU A 7 11.40 -16.55 10.02
CA LEU A 7 10.21 -17.36 10.27
C LEU A 7 9.60 -17.06 11.66
N ASN A 8 10.45 -16.91 12.68
CA ASN A 8 9.99 -16.52 14.02
C ASN A 8 9.41 -15.10 14.04
N ASN A 9 10.01 -14.16 13.31
CA ASN A 9 9.53 -12.79 13.21
C ASN A 9 8.15 -12.69 12.53
N LEU A 10 7.82 -13.58 11.58
CA LEU A 10 6.50 -13.66 10.97
C LEU A 10 5.36 -13.93 11.97
N SER A 11 5.69 -14.57 13.12
CA SER A 11 4.74 -14.83 14.20
C SER A 11 4.80 -13.79 15.33
N SER A 12 5.64 -12.76 15.20
CA SER A 12 5.79 -11.74 16.23
C SER A 12 4.61 -10.76 16.22
N LYS A 13 4.20 -10.30 17.40
CA LYS A 13 3.15 -9.28 17.54
C LYS A 13 3.45 -8.00 16.76
N GLU A 14 4.73 -7.61 16.72
CA GLU A 14 5.18 -6.42 16.00
C GLU A 14 5.06 -6.58 14.49
N PHE A 15 5.27 -7.77 13.93
CA PHE A 15 5.05 -7.98 12.49
C PHE A 15 3.55 -7.99 12.16
N LEU A 16 2.76 -8.63 13.02
CA LEU A 16 1.31 -8.73 12.86
C LEU A 16 0.56 -7.43 13.18
N SER A 17 1.17 -6.46 13.86
CA SER A 17 0.52 -5.18 14.23
C SER A 17 0.15 -4.28 13.06
N MET A 18 0.55 -4.66 11.84
CA MET A 18 0.05 -4.08 10.59
C MET A 18 -1.43 -4.39 10.36
N GLU A 19 -1.98 -5.39 11.05
CA GLU A 19 -3.36 -5.86 10.93
C GLU A 19 -4.15 -5.58 12.21
N ALA A 20 -5.45 -5.30 12.07
CA ALA A 20 -6.32 -5.07 13.23
C ALA A 20 -6.47 -6.33 14.10
N ASP A 21 -6.50 -6.15 15.43
CA ASP A 21 -6.42 -7.22 16.46
C ASP A 21 -7.56 -8.26 16.35
N ASP A 22 -8.71 -7.87 15.80
CA ASP A 22 -9.92 -8.71 15.67
C ASP A 22 -10.10 -9.37 14.29
N GLN A 23 -9.13 -9.25 13.35
CA GLN A 23 -9.28 -9.71 11.97
C GLN A 23 -8.47 -10.96 11.61
N VAL A 24 -8.94 -11.74 10.63
CA VAL A 24 -8.17 -12.86 10.05
C VAL A 24 -6.96 -12.32 9.30
N SER A 25 -5.82 -12.33 9.96
CA SER A 25 -4.50 -12.03 9.42
C SER A 25 -4.21 -12.82 8.12
N ILE A 26 -3.63 -12.17 7.11
CA ILE A 26 -3.09 -12.81 5.90
C ILE A 26 -1.92 -13.73 6.30
N MET A 27 -1.32 -13.43 7.46
CA MET A 27 -0.27 -14.18 8.11
C MET A 27 -0.78 -15.03 9.28
N SER A 28 -2.11 -15.26 9.36
CA SER A 28 -2.69 -16.16 10.35
C SER A 28 -2.10 -17.56 10.23
N SER A 29 -2.03 -18.30 11.34
CA SER A 29 -1.47 -19.65 11.36
C SER A 29 -2.14 -20.59 10.34
N VAL A 30 -3.45 -20.39 10.09
CA VAL A 30 -4.22 -21.15 9.09
C VAL A 30 -3.76 -20.82 7.67
N ILE A 31 -3.74 -19.54 7.27
CA ILE A 31 -3.28 -19.14 5.93
C ILE A 31 -1.81 -19.51 5.72
N PHE A 32 -0.99 -19.31 6.76
CA PHE A 32 0.42 -19.62 6.72
C PHE A 32 0.66 -21.11 6.46
N ALA A 33 0.03 -22.00 7.23
CA ALA A 33 0.20 -23.44 7.09
C ALA A 33 -0.40 -23.98 5.79
N ARG A 34 -1.55 -23.46 5.37
CA ARG A 34 -2.31 -23.97 4.21
C ARG A 34 -1.77 -23.48 2.87
N TYR A 35 -1.32 -22.23 2.78
CA TYR A 35 -0.95 -21.61 1.50
C TYR A 35 0.51 -21.16 1.46
N ILE A 36 1.00 -20.46 2.49
CA ILE A 36 2.33 -19.82 2.44
C ILE A 36 3.45 -20.87 2.53
N LEU A 37 3.45 -21.68 3.58
CA LEU A 37 4.49 -22.68 3.84
C LEU A 37 4.67 -23.72 2.72
N PRO A 38 3.60 -24.32 2.12
CA PRO A 38 3.77 -25.32 1.07
C PRO A 38 4.11 -24.72 -0.30
N THR A 39 3.97 -23.41 -0.49
CA THR A 39 4.14 -22.77 -1.81
C THR A 39 5.49 -22.04 -1.87
N PRO A 40 6.45 -22.50 -2.71
CA PRO A 40 7.82 -21.97 -2.70
C PRO A 40 7.94 -20.46 -2.90
N TYR A 41 7.25 -19.87 -3.87
CA TYR A 41 7.33 -18.42 -4.08
C TYR A 41 6.72 -17.62 -2.91
N LEU A 42 5.65 -18.11 -2.29
CA LEU A 42 5.02 -17.44 -1.14
C LEU A 42 5.92 -17.43 0.08
N ILE A 43 6.50 -18.56 0.46
CA ILE A 43 7.35 -18.59 1.66
C ILE A 43 8.60 -17.71 1.47
N HIS A 44 9.16 -17.64 0.25
CA HIS A 44 10.28 -16.74 -0.01
C HIS A 44 9.86 -15.27 0.13
N GLU A 45 8.69 -14.88 -0.38
CA GLU A 45 8.21 -13.50 -0.25
C GLU A 45 7.82 -13.15 1.19
N ALA A 46 7.17 -14.06 1.92
CA ALA A 46 6.88 -13.86 3.33
C ALA A 46 8.18 -13.63 4.12
N LEU A 47 9.21 -14.46 3.89
CA LEU A 47 10.52 -14.25 4.51
C LEU A 47 11.20 -12.96 4.04
N ALA A 48 11.01 -12.55 2.78
CA ALA A 48 11.54 -11.29 2.26
C ALA A 48 10.93 -10.09 3.01
N LEU A 49 9.60 -10.08 3.17
CA LEU A 49 8.88 -9.06 3.93
C LEU A 49 9.30 -9.07 5.41
N SER A 50 9.51 -10.25 5.99
CA SER A 50 10.07 -10.36 7.34
C SER A 50 11.47 -9.76 7.45
N ALA A 51 12.33 -9.98 6.45
CA ALA A 51 13.67 -9.42 6.45
C ALA A 51 13.60 -7.90 6.33
N LEU A 52 12.71 -7.38 5.47
CA LEU A 52 12.46 -5.95 5.37
C LEU A 52 11.99 -5.36 6.70
N HIS A 53 11.05 -6.00 7.39
CA HIS A 53 10.65 -5.58 8.74
C HIS A 53 11.81 -5.60 9.74
N MET A 54 12.69 -6.61 9.71
CA MET A 54 13.87 -6.60 10.58
C MET A 54 14.85 -5.47 10.24
N SER A 55 14.91 -5.03 8.98
CA SER A 55 15.73 -3.88 8.58
C SER A 55 15.27 -2.57 9.21
N THR A 56 13.97 -2.43 9.51
CA THR A 56 13.42 -1.22 10.15
C THR A 56 13.66 -1.20 11.66
N LYS A 57 13.94 -2.35 12.29
CA LYS A 57 14.18 -2.46 13.74
C LYS A 57 15.63 -2.24 14.17
N SER A 58 16.60 -2.49 13.29
CA SER A 58 18.00 -2.60 13.70
C SER A 58 18.92 -1.82 12.75
N PRO A 59 19.26 -0.56 13.08
CA PRO A 59 20.12 0.27 12.24
C PRO A 59 21.46 -0.39 11.90
N GLU A 60 22.07 -1.10 12.86
CA GLU A 60 23.36 -1.79 12.67
C GLU A 60 23.32 -2.91 11.61
N SER A 61 22.15 -3.55 11.44
CA SER A 61 21.96 -4.67 10.51
C SER A 61 21.02 -4.33 9.35
N GLN A 62 20.63 -3.06 9.21
CA GLN A 62 19.67 -2.61 8.20
C GLN A 62 20.12 -3.01 6.80
N GLY A 63 21.37 -2.72 6.43
CA GLY A 63 21.91 -3.06 5.12
C GLY A 63 21.91 -4.56 4.82
N PHE A 64 22.23 -5.39 5.83
CA PHE A 64 22.19 -6.85 5.71
C PHE A 64 20.77 -7.35 5.43
N TYR A 65 19.81 -6.96 6.27
CA TYR A 65 18.43 -7.41 6.14
C TYR A 65 17.76 -6.90 4.86
N ARG A 66 18.08 -5.69 4.43
CA ARG A 66 17.59 -5.13 3.16
C ARG A 66 18.11 -5.92 1.96
N GLN A 67 19.42 -6.19 1.89
CA GLN A 67 19.98 -7.04 0.83
C GLN A 67 19.38 -8.45 0.85
N TYR A 68 19.15 -9.00 2.04
CA TYR A 68 18.53 -10.31 2.20
C TYR A 68 17.07 -10.33 1.71
N ALA A 69 16.30 -9.28 2.00
CA ALA A 69 14.94 -9.09 1.51
C ALA A 69 14.91 -9.04 -0.02
N THR A 70 15.78 -8.24 -0.65
CA THR A 70 15.89 -8.18 -2.12
C THR A 70 16.24 -9.53 -2.74
N GLY A 71 17.17 -10.27 -2.13
CA GLY A 71 17.55 -11.61 -2.60
C GLY A 71 16.38 -12.61 -2.53
N LEU A 72 15.65 -12.62 -1.41
CA LEU A 72 14.48 -13.47 -1.22
C LEU A 72 13.33 -13.12 -2.17
N GLN A 73 13.04 -11.83 -2.37
CA GLN A 73 12.01 -11.38 -3.32
C GLN A 73 12.39 -11.74 -4.77
N THR A 74 13.65 -11.53 -5.16
CA THR A 74 14.13 -11.92 -6.49
C THR A 74 13.94 -13.43 -6.72
N ARG A 75 14.24 -14.24 -5.71
CA ARG A 75 14.00 -15.68 -5.75
C ARG A 75 12.51 -16.03 -5.84
N ALA A 76 11.68 -15.33 -5.07
CA ALA A 76 10.24 -15.52 -5.06
C ALA A 76 9.62 -15.21 -6.43
N LEU A 77 10.00 -14.09 -7.05
CA LEU A 77 9.58 -13.69 -8.40
C LEU A 77 10.02 -14.70 -9.47
N ALA A 78 11.26 -15.20 -9.40
CA ALA A 78 11.74 -16.24 -10.32
C ALA A 78 10.88 -17.51 -10.22
N LEU A 79 10.64 -18.00 -8.99
CA LEU A 79 9.79 -19.17 -8.75
C LEU A 79 8.34 -18.97 -9.20
N PHE A 80 7.80 -17.76 -9.01
CA PHE A 80 6.47 -17.40 -9.49
C PHE A 80 6.42 -17.42 -11.02
N ASN A 81 7.35 -16.74 -11.69
CA ASN A 81 7.42 -16.68 -13.15
C ASN A 81 7.59 -18.07 -13.79
N ASP A 82 8.39 -18.95 -13.19
CA ASP A 82 8.55 -20.33 -13.64
C ASP A 82 7.25 -21.15 -13.53
N SER A 83 6.34 -20.74 -12.65
CA SER A 83 5.04 -21.39 -12.48
C SER A 83 3.98 -20.90 -13.48
N ILE A 84 4.06 -19.66 -13.98
CA ILE A 84 3.05 -19.05 -14.88
C ILE A 84 2.78 -19.87 -16.15
N PRO A 85 3.77 -20.39 -16.90
CA PRO A 85 3.51 -21.15 -18.14
C PRO A 85 2.70 -22.44 -17.95
N VAL A 86 2.53 -22.89 -16.71
CA VAL A 86 1.89 -24.17 -16.35
C VAL A 86 0.52 -23.95 -15.69
N LEU A 87 0.14 -22.71 -15.38
CA LEU A 87 -1.06 -22.41 -14.60
C LEU A 87 -2.25 -22.02 -15.48
N ASP A 88 -3.22 -22.92 -15.59
CA ASP A 88 -4.60 -22.52 -15.89
C ASP A 88 -5.23 -21.97 -14.60
N LEU A 89 -5.73 -20.73 -14.62
CA LEU A 89 -6.36 -20.10 -13.45
C LEU A 89 -7.54 -20.96 -12.95
N ASN A 90 -7.47 -21.40 -11.70
CA ASN A 90 -8.46 -22.27 -11.07
C ASN A 90 -8.48 -22.07 -9.55
N SER A 91 -9.47 -22.65 -8.87
CA SER A 91 -9.66 -22.48 -7.42
C SER A 91 -8.46 -22.88 -6.55
N THR A 92 -7.55 -23.71 -7.05
CA THR A 92 -6.37 -24.17 -6.29
C THR A 92 -5.17 -23.21 -6.37
N ASN A 93 -5.06 -22.39 -7.42
CA ASN A 93 -3.95 -21.44 -7.59
C ASN A 93 -4.34 -19.98 -7.32
N CYS A 94 -5.63 -19.62 -7.41
CA CYS A 94 -6.10 -18.26 -7.16
C CYS A 94 -5.65 -17.70 -5.80
N THR A 95 -5.85 -18.46 -4.71
CA THR A 95 -5.49 -18.00 -3.36
C THR A 95 -3.99 -17.79 -3.18
N PRO A 96 -3.11 -18.75 -3.54
CA PRO A 96 -1.68 -18.51 -3.51
C PRO A 96 -1.20 -17.31 -4.34
N MET A 97 -1.76 -17.11 -5.53
CA MET A 97 -1.39 -15.98 -6.40
C MET A 97 -1.83 -14.64 -5.80
N PHE A 98 -3.04 -14.57 -5.25
CA PHE A 98 -3.52 -13.38 -4.56
C PHE A 98 -2.65 -13.04 -3.36
N LEU A 99 -2.34 -14.03 -2.50
CA LEU A 99 -1.45 -13.83 -1.35
C LEU A 99 -0.08 -13.33 -1.77
N PHE A 100 0.46 -13.85 -2.87
CA PHE A 100 1.76 -13.43 -3.39
C PHE A 100 1.70 -11.97 -3.88
N ALA A 101 0.63 -11.59 -4.58
CA ALA A 101 0.35 -10.22 -4.97
C ALA A 101 0.36 -9.26 -3.77
N SER A 102 -0.38 -9.62 -2.73
CA SER A 102 -0.54 -8.80 -1.52
C SER A 102 0.78 -8.67 -0.76
N LEU A 103 1.56 -9.74 -0.65
CA LEU A 103 2.86 -9.70 0.04
C LEU A 103 3.89 -8.86 -0.74
N ILE A 104 3.95 -9.01 -2.07
CA ILE A 104 4.77 -8.15 -2.93
C ILE A 104 4.34 -6.68 -2.77
N ALA A 105 3.05 -6.41 -2.58
CA ALA A 105 2.55 -5.06 -2.33
C ALA A 105 2.96 -4.45 -1.02
N ALA A 106 2.81 -5.19 0.06
CA ALA A 106 3.35 -4.78 1.34
C ALA A 106 4.86 -4.53 1.23
N HIS A 107 5.61 -5.41 0.58
CA HIS A 107 7.06 -5.28 0.42
C HIS A 107 7.45 -4.02 -0.32
N LEU A 108 6.98 -3.83 -1.56
CA LEU A 108 7.41 -2.71 -2.41
C LEU A 108 6.99 -1.36 -1.81
N LEU A 109 5.80 -1.28 -1.23
CA LEU A 109 5.34 -0.08 -0.54
C LEU A 109 6.21 0.23 0.69
N CYS A 110 6.48 -0.79 1.52
CA CYS A 110 7.35 -0.66 2.68
C CYS A 110 8.76 -0.19 2.30
N ASP A 111 9.40 -0.83 1.31
CA ASP A 111 10.77 -0.47 0.91
C ASP A 111 10.82 0.97 0.36
N THR A 112 9.81 1.35 -0.43
CA THR A 112 9.70 2.71 -0.98
C THR A 112 9.55 3.76 0.14
N LEU A 113 8.66 3.54 1.11
CA LEU A 113 8.40 4.48 2.20
C LEU A 113 9.55 4.57 3.22
N HIS A 114 10.26 3.47 3.44
CA HIS A 114 11.38 3.45 4.39
C HIS A 114 12.68 3.97 3.79
N HIS A 115 12.96 3.66 2.53
CA HIS A 115 14.32 3.79 1.99
C HIS A 115 14.43 4.73 0.78
N GLU A 116 13.38 4.96 -0.01
CA GLU A 116 13.47 5.69 -1.28
C GLU A 116 13.15 7.19 -1.17
N LYS A 117 13.64 7.81 -0.08
CA LYS A 117 13.37 9.21 0.30
C LYS A 117 14.51 10.18 -0.03
N ALA A 118 15.41 9.82 -0.95
CA ALA A 118 16.55 10.67 -1.31
C ALA A 118 16.12 11.98 -2.00
N ASN A 119 15.13 11.88 -2.89
CA ASN A 119 14.45 13.01 -3.51
C ASN A 119 13.08 12.54 -4.05
N LEU A 120 12.19 13.49 -4.31
CA LEU A 120 10.81 13.19 -4.72
C LEU A 120 10.73 12.51 -6.09
N ASP A 121 11.64 12.79 -7.01
CA ASP A 121 11.64 12.17 -8.35
C ASP A 121 11.90 10.68 -8.27
N HIS A 122 12.90 10.28 -7.47
CA HIS A 122 13.22 8.89 -7.22
C HIS A 122 12.10 8.17 -6.48
N PHE A 123 11.51 8.83 -5.49
CA PHE A 123 10.36 8.28 -4.77
C PHE A 123 9.20 7.99 -5.73
N ILE A 124 8.81 8.96 -6.57
CA ILE A 124 7.70 8.83 -7.51
C ILE A 124 7.97 7.72 -8.52
N GLU A 125 9.20 7.61 -9.02
CA GLU A 125 9.61 6.51 -9.91
C GLU A 125 9.38 5.15 -9.24
N LYS A 126 9.90 4.95 -8.03
CA LYS A 126 9.77 3.68 -7.28
C LYS A 126 8.33 3.39 -6.91
N PHE A 127 7.59 4.40 -6.45
CA PHE A 127 6.19 4.30 -6.07
C PHE A 127 5.33 3.91 -7.28
N THR A 128 5.46 4.60 -8.42
CA THR A 128 4.67 4.28 -9.63
C THR A 128 5.00 2.92 -10.24
N ASN A 129 6.27 2.48 -10.14
CA ASN A 129 6.67 1.12 -10.51
C ASN A 129 6.01 0.07 -9.61
N CYS A 130 5.98 0.33 -8.30
CA CYS A 130 5.26 -0.48 -7.32
C CYS A 130 3.77 -0.61 -7.70
N LEU A 131 3.07 0.51 -8.00
CA LEU A 131 1.66 0.48 -8.41
C LEU A 131 1.43 -0.32 -9.70
N THR A 132 2.33 -0.19 -10.68
CA THR A 132 2.24 -0.91 -11.95
C THR A 132 2.36 -2.42 -11.75
N ILE A 133 3.29 -2.85 -10.89
CA ILE A 133 3.45 -4.26 -10.53
C ILE A 133 2.18 -4.77 -9.83
N HIS A 134 1.59 -3.98 -8.92
CA HIS A 134 0.32 -4.37 -8.27
C HIS A 134 -0.81 -4.58 -9.25
N HIS A 135 -1.00 -3.66 -10.21
CA HIS A 135 -2.06 -3.81 -11.19
C HIS A 135 -1.90 -5.07 -12.03
N GLY A 136 -0.67 -5.41 -12.42
CA GLY A 136 -0.38 -6.65 -13.16
C GLY A 136 -0.86 -7.90 -12.40
N ILE A 137 -0.60 -7.97 -11.09
CA ILE A 137 -0.95 -9.15 -10.28
C ILE A 137 -2.43 -9.14 -9.87
N LEU A 138 -3.02 -7.95 -9.64
CA LEU A 138 -4.44 -7.81 -9.33
C LEU A 138 -5.36 -8.07 -10.52
N ALA A 139 -4.94 -7.71 -11.74
CA ALA A 139 -5.69 -8.05 -12.96
C ALA A 139 -5.86 -9.57 -13.15
N ILE A 140 -4.91 -10.35 -12.64
CA ILE A 140 -4.99 -11.81 -12.60
C ILE A 140 -5.93 -12.26 -11.48
N SER A 141 -5.84 -11.61 -10.31
CA SER A 141 -6.62 -11.97 -9.13
C SER A 141 -8.10 -11.60 -9.21
N SER A 142 -8.45 -10.55 -9.97
CA SER A 142 -9.84 -10.09 -10.13
C SER A 142 -10.74 -11.13 -10.82
N GLN A 143 -10.15 -11.97 -11.67
CA GLN A 143 -10.83 -13.10 -12.32
C GLN A 143 -11.20 -14.22 -11.34
N CYS A 144 -10.57 -14.22 -10.16
CA CYS A 144 -10.78 -15.20 -9.11
C CYS A 144 -11.59 -14.67 -7.92
N TRP A 145 -12.15 -13.46 -7.98
CA TRP A 145 -12.73 -12.80 -6.80
C TRP A 145 -13.79 -13.63 -6.06
N ASP A 146 -14.68 -14.27 -6.81
CA ASP A 146 -15.74 -15.11 -6.22
C ASP A 146 -15.15 -16.38 -5.57
N LEU A 147 -14.13 -16.99 -6.20
CA LEU A 147 -13.41 -18.14 -5.63
C LEU A 147 -12.66 -17.77 -4.35
N LEU A 148 -12.04 -16.59 -4.31
CA LEU A 148 -11.34 -16.10 -3.12
C LEU A 148 -12.31 -15.90 -1.94
N ARG A 149 -13.55 -15.48 -2.22
CA ARG A 149 -14.59 -15.29 -1.20
C ARG A 149 -15.01 -16.60 -0.52
N GLU A 150 -14.87 -17.73 -1.21
CA GLU A 150 -15.17 -19.07 -0.68
C GLU A 150 -14.04 -19.64 0.20
N THR A 151 -12.89 -18.96 0.26
CA THR A 151 -11.74 -19.38 1.08
C THR A 151 -11.74 -18.73 2.46
N GLU A 152 -10.75 -19.06 3.28
CA GLU A 152 -10.53 -18.43 4.59
C GLU A 152 -10.23 -16.92 4.50
N LEU A 153 -9.89 -16.42 3.31
CA LEU A 153 -9.76 -14.98 3.06
C LEU A 153 -11.12 -14.29 2.91
N GLY A 154 -12.20 -15.03 2.65
CA GLY A 154 -13.53 -14.49 2.36
C GLY A 154 -14.04 -13.47 3.38
N PRO A 155 -14.00 -13.74 4.70
CA PRO A 155 -14.42 -12.78 5.71
C PRO A 155 -13.62 -11.46 5.64
N ARG A 156 -12.30 -11.54 5.43
CA ARG A 156 -11.43 -10.37 5.33
C ARG A 156 -11.69 -9.58 4.04
N LEU A 157 -11.83 -10.26 2.91
CA LEU A 157 -12.12 -9.64 1.61
C LEU A 157 -13.49 -8.95 1.62
N THR A 158 -14.48 -9.59 2.24
CA THR A 158 -15.83 -9.03 2.41
C THR A 158 -15.79 -7.82 3.32
N LEU A 159 -15.10 -7.90 4.45
CA LEU A 159 -14.93 -6.78 5.37
C LEU A 159 -14.22 -5.60 4.69
N GLY A 160 -13.09 -5.83 4.01
CA GLY A 160 -12.40 -4.77 3.26
C GLY A 160 -13.30 -4.12 2.21
N ALA A 161 -14.08 -4.92 1.47
CA ALA A 161 -15.04 -4.41 0.50
C ALA A 161 -16.18 -3.62 1.17
N GLU A 162 -16.67 -4.05 2.34
CA GLU A 162 -17.68 -3.34 3.11
C GLU A 162 -17.14 -2.03 3.68
N LEU A 163 -15.91 -2.02 4.20
CA LEU A 163 -15.23 -0.83 4.71
C LEU A 163 -15.06 0.22 3.61
N MET A 164 -14.73 -0.20 2.39
CA MET A 164 -14.61 0.67 1.22
C MET A 164 -15.95 1.06 0.59
N ARG A 165 -17.04 0.34 0.91
CA ARG A 165 -18.41 0.61 0.42
C ARG A 165 -19.24 1.40 1.43
N ALA A 166 -18.84 1.42 2.70
CA ALA A 166 -19.61 2.01 3.77
C ALA A 166 -19.51 3.55 3.73
N LYS A 167 -20.64 4.13 3.30
CA LYS A 167 -21.03 5.55 3.37
C LYS A 167 -20.40 6.44 2.31
N ASP A 168 -21.03 6.44 1.14
CA ASP A 168 -21.19 7.68 0.38
C ASP A 168 -21.69 8.76 1.37
N ASP A 169 -20.94 9.86 1.51
CA ASP A 169 -21.29 11.10 2.24
C ASP A 169 -21.09 11.17 3.77
N CYS A 170 -19.87 10.96 4.29
CA CYS A 170 -19.56 11.37 5.67
C CYS A 170 -18.32 12.28 5.84
N GLY A 171 -17.33 12.19 4.94
CA GLY A 171 -16.15 13.04 4.94
C GLY A 171 -16.17 14.08 3.83
N SER A 172 -15.50 15.19 4.09
CA SER A 172 -15.22 16.24 3.10
C SER A 172 -13.72 16.49 2.99
N ASP A 173 -12.89 15.53 3.41
CA ASP A 173 -11.42 15.68 3.45
C ASP A 173 -10.89 16.00 2.05
N CYS A 174 -11.43 15.36 1.01
CA CYS A 174 -11.06 15.60 -0.38
C CYS A 174 -11.92 16.66 -1.10
N SER A 175 -12.80 17.41 -0.43
CA SER A 175 -13.66 18.40 -1.11
C SER A 175 -12.83 19.49 -1.80
N ALA A 176 -11.74 19.93 -1.16
CA ALA A 176 -10.80 20.88 -1.74
C ALA A 176 -10.11 20.36 -3.00
N LEU A 177 -9.90 19.03 -3.13
CA LEU A 177 -9.39 18.44 -4.38
C LEU A 177 -10.42 18.56 -5.50
N ASN A 178 -11.70 18.34 -5.22
CA ASN A 178 -12.75 18.50 -6.23
C ASN A 178 -12.87 19.97 -6.69
N GLU A 179 -12.82 20.92 -5.75
CA GLU A 179 -12.79 22.36 -6.08
C GLU A 179 -11.56 22.73 -6.92
N MET A 180 -10.39 22.18 -6.60
CA MET A 180 -9.17 22.38 -7.39
C MET A 180 -9.33 21.87 -8.82
N LEU A 181 -9.94 20.69 -8.98
CA LEU A 181 -10.15 20.08 -10.30
C LEU A 181 -11.18 20.86 -11.12
N ASP A 182 -12.23 21.39 -10.48
CA ASP A 182 -13.26 22.21 -11.14
C ASP A 182 -12.73 23.58 -11.59
N ALA A 183 -11.76 24.13 -10.85
CA ALA A 183 -11.12 25.41 -11.17
C ALA A 183 -9.96 25.30 -12.18
N ALA A 184 -9.47 24.10 -12.44
CA ALA A 184 -8.31 23.88 -13.31
C ALA A 184 -8.69 23.80 -14.80
N ASP A 185 -7.87 24.41 -15.66
CA ASP A 185 -7.96 24.20 -17.10
C ASP A 185 -7.31 22.87 -17.48
N ILE A 186 -8.08 21.79 -17.38
CA ILE A 186 -7.63 20.42 -17.67
C ILE A 186 -8.56 19.73 -18.66
N SER A 187 -8.00 18.79 -19.43
CA SER A 187 -8.80 18.03 -20.39
C SER A 187 -9.88 17.19 -19.67
N PRO A 188 -11.04 16.94 -20.30
CA PRO A 188 -12.09 16.11 -19.71
C PRO A 188 -11.61 14.71 -19.33
N GLU A 189 -10.67 14.14 -20.09
CA GLU A 189 -10.08 12.83 -19.81
C GLU A 189 -9.27 12.87 -18.52
N SER A 190 -8.37 13.85 -18.38
CA SER A 190 -7.52 14.01 -17.19
C SER A 190 -8.36 14.33 -15.95
N TYR A 191 -9.40 15.16 -16.12
CA TYR A 191 -10.38 15.47 -15.08
C TYR A 191 -11.03 14.21 -14.52
N ASN A 192 -11.53 13.32 -15.40
CA ASN A 192 -12.17 12.08 -14.96
C ASN A 192 -11.21 11.13 -14.24
N VAL A 193 -9.96 11.06 -14.70
CA VAL A 193 -8.91 10.25 -14.05
C VAL A 193 -8.62 10.77 -12.64
N TYR A 194 -8.43 12.08 -12.47
CA TYR A 194 -8.22 12.68 -11.15
C TYR A 194 -9.43 12.54 -10.26
N ARG A 195 -10.64 12.82 -10.75
CA ARG A 195 -11.87 12.69 -9.98
C ARG A 195 -12.06 11.26 -9.45
N LYS A 196 -11.75 10.25 -10.26
CA LYS A 196 -11.80 8.85 -9.81
C LYS A 196 -10.77 8.59 -8.71
N ALA A 197 -9.52 9.01 -8.89
CA ALA A 197 -8.48 8.85 -7.87
C ALA A 197 -8.83 9.57 -6.55
N THR A 198 -9.42 10.77 -6.64
CA THR A 198 -9.92 11.54 -5.49
C THR A 198 -11.09 10.85 -4.80
N SER A 199 -12.03 10.28 -5.55
CA SER A 199 -13.16 9.54 -4.99
C SER A 199 -12.71 8.28 -4.25
N GLU A 200 -11.79 7.50 -4.81
CA GLU A 200 -11.24 6.35 -4.09
C GLU A 200 -10.46 6.76 -2.84
N LEU A 201 -9.79 7.92 -2.86
CA LEU A 201 -9.07 8.44 -1.70
C LEU A 201 -10.04 8.84 -0.57
N GLN A 202 -11.16 9.49 -0.92
CA GLN A 202 -12.19 9.87 0.02
C GLN A 202 -12.76 8.65 0.76
N LYS A 203 -12.97 7.51 0.07
CA LYS A 203 -13.42 6.27 0.71
C LYS A 203 -12.45 5.77 1.79
N VAL A 204 -11.14 5.91 1.57
CA VAL A 204 -10.14 5.53 2.59
C VAL A 204 -10.19 6.48 3.80
N PHE A 205 -10.38 7.79 3.58
CA PHE A 205 -10.59 8.74 4.69
C PHE A 205 -11.88 8.45 5.46
N ASP A 206 -12.95 8.10 4.78
CA ASP A 206 -14.22 7.75 5.41
C ASP A 206 -14.10 6.47 6.24
N ALA A 207 -13.38 5.48 5.73
CA ALA A 207 -13.05 4.26 6.46
C ALA A 207 -12.16 4.55 7.69
N GLU A 208 -11.14 5.42 7.58
CA GLU A 208 -10.32 5.84 8.73
C GLU A 208 -11.16 6.51 9.82
N ARG A 209 -12.15 7.32 9.43
CA ARG A 209 -13.03 8.03 10.37
C ARG A 209 -14.08 7.13 11.02
N ALA A 210 -14.58 6.13 10.30
CA ALA A 210 -15.67 5.28 10.75
C ALA A 210 -15.26 4.34 11.90
N TYR A 211 -13.96 4.06 12.05
CA TYR A 211 -13.46 3.10 13.02
C TYR A 211 -12.52 3.76 14.05
N PRO A 212 -12.60 3.37 15.33
CA PRO A 212 -11.57 3.73 16.30
C PRO A 212 -10.19 3.30 15.82
N ALA A 213 -9.14 4.03 16.18
CA ALA A 213 -7.76 3.71 15.78
C ALA A 213 -7.32 2.28 16.15
N SER A 214 -7.91 1.68 17.18
CA SER A 214 -7.64 0.29 17.59
C SER A 214 -8.29 -0.77 16.69
N GLN A 215 -9.25 -0.38 15.85
CA GLN A 215 -10.00 -1.26 14.94
C GLN A 215 -9.76 -0.95 13.47
N PHE A 216 -9.14 0.20 13.18
CA PHE A 216 -8.74 0.55 11.82
C PHE A 216 -7.62 -0.38 11.37
N ASP A 217 -7.92 -1.22 10.38
CA ASP A 217 -6.91 -2.03 9.73
C ASP A 217 -5.98 -1.10 8.96
N SER A 218 -4.73 -0.97 9.42
CA SER A 218 -3.76 -0.07 8.81
C SER A 218 -3.58 -0.39 7.32
N GLN A 219 -3.81 -1.64 6.91
CA GLN A 219 -3.76 -2.05 5.50
C GLN A 219 -4.79 -1.35 4.60
N LEU A 220 -5.86 -0.78 5.14
CA LEU A 220 -6.80 0.04 4.36
C LEU A 220 -6.11 1.26 3.73
N VAL A 221 -5.05 1.78 4.34
CA VAL A 221 -4.24 2.84 3.72
C VAL A 221 -3.66 2.35 2.40
N SER A 222 -3.28 1.08 2.30
CA SER A 222 -2.79 0.48 1.04
C SER A 222 -3.90 0.28 -0.01
N ALA A 223 -5.18 0.49 0.31
CA ALA A 223 -6.28 0.33 -0.65
C ALA A 223 -6.26 1.41 -1.75
N TRP A 224 -5.92 2.66 -1.41
CA TRP A 224 -5.91 3.74 -2.41
C TRP A 224 -4.90 3.50 -3.53
N PRO A 225 -3.60 3.24 -3.26
CA PRO A 225 -2.62 2.96 -4.31
C PRO A 225 -2.98 1.76 -5.20
N ILE A 226 -3.74 0.81 -4.66
CA ILE A 226 -4.25 -0.37 -5.36
C ILE A 226 -5.44 -0.04 -6.29
N SER A 227 -6.19 1.02 -5.98
CA SER A 227 -7.45 1.38 -6.64
C SER A 227 -7.33 2.41 -7.76
N VAL A 228 -6.24 3.20 -7.79
CA VAL A 228 -6.02 4.22 -8.82
C VAL A 228 -5.87 3.58 -10.20
N SER A 229 -6.12 4.33 -11.27
CA SER A 229 -6.02 3.77 -12.63
C SER A 229 -4.60 3.86 -13.20
N SER A 230 -4.30 3.10 -14.25
CA SER A 230 -3.02 3.21 -14.98
C SER A 230 -2.78 4.62 -15.51
N GLU A 231 -3.84 5.29 -15.96
CA GLU A 231 -3.78 6.67 -16.45
C GLU A 231 -3.39 7.64 -15.34
N TYR A 232 -3.87 7.43 -14.10
CA TYR A 232 -3.43 8.23 -12.96
C TYR A 232 -1.94 8.02 -12.66
N ILE A 233 -1.47 6.77 -12.74
CA ILE A 233 -0.05 6.43 -12.56
C ILE A 233 0.80 7.18 -13.59
N ASP A 234 0.37 7.25 -14.85
CA ASP A 234 1.08 7.97 -15.90
C ASP A 234 1.06 9.50 -15.69
N LEU A 235 -0.05 10.07 -15.22
CA LEU A 235 -0.12 11.48 -14.83
C LEU A 235 0.78 11.79 -13.63
N LEU A 236 0.92 10.84 -12.70
CA LEU A 236 1.81 10.97 -11.55
C LEU A 236 3.28 10.88 -11.95
N ARG A 237 3.63 10.01 -12.92
CA ARG A 237 4.98 9.97 -13.51
C ARG A 237 5.35 11.29 -14.19
N GLN A 238 4.37 11.95 -14.80
CA GLN A 238 4.54 13.30 -15.37
C GLN A 238 4.63 14.39 -14.29
N GLN A 239 4.37 14.05 -13.03
CA GLN A 239 4.43 14.97 -11.88
C GLN A 239 3.60 16.24 -12.08
N THR A 240 2.43 16.11 -12.71
CA THR A 240 1.51 17.23 -12.85
C THR A 240 1.09 17.75 -11.46
N PRO A 241 0.86 19.06 -11.28
CA PRO A 241 0.52 19.60 -9.97
C PRO A 241 -0.66 18.91 -9.30
N GLN A 242 -1.72 18.61 -10.05
CA GLN A 242 -2.92 17.94 -9.55
C GLN A 242 -2.61 16.53 -9.04
N SER A 243 -1.83 15.74 -9.80
CA SER A 243 -1.42 14.40 -9.36
C SER A 243 -0.59 14.43 -8.08
N LEU A 244 0.32 15.40 -7.95
CA LEU A 244 1.14 15.57 -6.75
C LEU A 244 0.29 16.00 -5.55
N ILE A 245 -0.67 16.89 -5.74
CA ILE A 245 -1.55 17.32 -4.65
C ILE A 245 -2.43 16.16 -4.18
N ILE A 246 -2.99 15.34 -5.08
CA ILE A 246 -3.73 14.13 -4.70
C ILE A 246 -2.81 13.17 -3.92
N LEU A 247 -1.56 12.96 -4.37
CA LEU A 247 -0.58 12.17 -3.64
C LEU A 247 -0.25 12.75 -2.24
N ALA A 248 -0.24 14.07 -2.08
CA ALA A 248 -0.03 14.72 -0.78
C ALA A 248 -1.20 14.44 0.19
N TYR A 249 -2.44 14.30 -0.32
CA TYR A 249 -3.58 13.89 0.51
C TYR A 249 -3.46 12.41 0.90
N TYR A 250 -2.99 11.55 0.00
CA TYR A 250 -2.66 10.18 0.39
C TYR A 250 -1.57 10.12 1.47
N ALA A 251 -0.57 11.00 1.38
CA ALA A 251 0.50 11.10 2.37
C ALA A 251 0.00 11.50 3.77
N VAL A 252 -1.18 12.13 3.90
CA VAL A 252 -1.84 12.36 5.19
C VAL A 252 -2.20 11.05 5.87
N LEU A 253 -2.79 10.10 5.14
CA LEU A 253 -3.17 8.78 5.67
C LEU A 253 -1.92 8.00 6.11
N LEU A 254 -0.85 8.05 5.30
CA LEU A 254 0.45 7.48 5.65
C LEU A 254 1.01 8.10 6.94
N HIS A 255 0.96 9.43 7.07
CA HIS A 255 1.48 10.12 8.24
C HIS A 255 0.63 9.84 9.51
N ARG A 256 -0.68 9.67 9.40
CA ARG A 256 -1.53 9.26 10.52
C ARG A 256 -1.24 7.82 10.94
N SER A 257 -0.95 6.95 9.97
CA SER A 257 -0.62 5.54 10.19
C SER A 257 0.88 5.27 10.41
N ARG A 258 1.67 6.31 10.69
CA ARG A 258 3.15 6.26 10.77
C ARG A 258 3.73 5.34 11.84
N HIS A 259 2.92 4.95 12.83
CA HIS A 259 3.28 3.99 13.87
C HIS A 259 3.22 2.53 13.38
N SER A 260 2.58 2.27 12.24
CA SER A 260 2.67 0.98 11.58
C SER A 260 4.07 0.84 10.98
N TRP A 261 4.74 -0.27 11.30
CA TRP A 261 6.06 -0.57 10.75
C TRP A 261 6.06 -0.63 9.22
N LEU A 262 4.91 -0.89 8.59
CA LEU A 262 4.77 -0.92 7.13
C LEU A 262 4.98 0.46 6.51
N TYR A 263 4.45 1.51 7.13
CA TYR A 263 4.47 2.87 6.58
C TYR A 263 5.64 3.71 7.10
N GLY A 264 6.06 3.45 8.34
CA GLY A 264 7.16 4.13 8.99
C GLY A 264 6.87 5.59 9.36
N GLU A 265 7.76 6.17 10.17
CA GLU A 265 7.54 7.48 10.79
C GLU A 265 7.61 8.64 9.77
N GLU A 266 8.54 8.53 8.81
CA GLU A 266 8.93 9.65 7.95
C GLU A 266 8.29 9.65 6.56
N GLY A 267 7.75 8.53 6.08
CA GLY A 267 7.31 8.38 4.69
C GLY A 267 6.25 9.39 4.26
N GLY A 268 5.17 9.50 5.03
CA GLY A 268 4.11 10.48 4.78
C GLY A 268 4.58 11.93 4.95
N ARG A 269 5.43 12.19 5.95
CA ARG A 269 6.01 13.53 6.19
C ARG A 269 6.85 13.98 5.01
N PHE A 270 7.80 13.14 4.59
CA PHE A 270 8.68 13.38 3.45
C PHE A 270 7.89 13.74 2.20
N LEU A 271 6.83 13.00 1.88
CA LEU A 271 5.98 13.28 0.73
C LEU A 271 5.32 14.65 0.81
N ILE A 272 4.68 14.97 1.95
CA ILE A 272 4.00 16.25 2.13
C ILE A 272 5.01 17.40 1.98
N GLU A 273 6.13 17.35 2.69
CA GLU A 273 7.14 18.42 2.66
C GLU A 273 7.76 18.58 1.27
N SER A 274 8.10 17.47 0.60
CA SER A 274 8.73 17.49 -0.72
C SER A 274 7.79 18.02 -1.80
N ILE A 275 6.52 17.62 -1.78
CA ILE A 275 5.51 18.13 -2.72
C ILE A 275 5.25 19.61 -2.48
N CYS A 276 5.17 20.03 -1.21
CA CYS A 276 5.00 21.44 -0.85
C CYS A 276 6.17 22.32 -1.28
N GLY A 277 7.41 21.81 -1.20
CA GLY A 277 8.59 22.52 -1.65
C GLY A 277 8.75 22.56 -3.18
N ARG A 278 8.09 21.66 -3.90
CA ARG A 278 8.15 21.57 -5.37
C ARG A 278 7.16 22.49 -6.07
N LEU A 279 5.94 22.56 -5.55
CA LEU A 279 4.85 23.26 -6.21
C LEU A 279 4.93 24.77 -6.00
N GLU A 280 4.53 25.54 -7.01
CA GLU A 280 4.49 27.01 -6.96
C GLU A 280 3.47 27.54 -5.94
N ALA A 281 3.58 28.83 -5.62
CA ALA A 281 2.72 29.52 -4.65
C ALA A 281 1.22 29.39 -4.95
N THR A 282 0.85 29.31 -6.22
CA THR A 282 -0.54 29.17 -6.69
C THR A 282 -1.22 27.89 -6.19
N TRP A 283 -0.45 26.82 -5.93
CA TRP A 283 -0.97 25.53 -5.47
C TRP A 283 -1.03 25.38 -3.95
N HIS A 284 -0.48 26.36 -3.21
CA HIS A 284 -0.31 26.25 -1.76
C HIS A 284 -1.63 26.19 -1.00
N ASP A 285 -2.69 26.80 -1.53
CA ASP A 285 -4.01 26.78 -0.91
C ASP A 285 -4.58 25.37 -0.82
N TRP A 286 -4.37 24.55 -1.85
CA TRP A 286 -4.82 23.16 -1.90
C TRP A 286 -4.03 22.23 -0.98
N LEU A 287 -2.82 22.64 -0.58
CA LEU A 287 -1.92 21.89 0.32
C LEU A 287 -2.08 22.27 1.80
N LYS A 288 -2.99 23.18 2.15
CA LYS A 288 -3.22 23.61 3.55
C LYS A 288 -3.59 22.44 4.47
N PHE A 289 -4.46 21.54 4.01
CA PHE A 289 -4.86 20.37 4.79
C PHE A 289 -3.69 19.39 5.02
N PRO A 290 -2.97 18.92 3.98
CA PRO A 290 -1.77 18.10 4.20
C PRO A 290 -0.74 18.74 5.14
N LYS A 291 -0.48 20.05 4.99
CA LYS A 291 0.45 20.78 5.86
C LYS A 291 -0.03 20.85 7.32
N SER A 292 -1.32 21.04 7.56
CA SER A 292 -1.84 21.19 8.93
C SER A 292 -1.70 19.90 9.75
N VAL A 293 -1.77 18.74 9.10
CA VAL A 293 -1.62 17.45 9.76
C VAL A 293 -0.22 17.26 10.34
N LEU A 294 0.83 17.74 9.66
CA LEU A 294 2.20 17.71 10.18
C LEU A 294 2.39 18.52 11.46
N LEU A 295 1.56 19.55 11.67
CA LEU A 295 1.60 20.41 12.86
C LEU A 295 0.78 19.80 14.01
N ALA A 296 -0.29 19.08 13.71
CA ALA A 296 -1.14 18.42 14.69
C ALA A 296 -0.46 17.19 15.33
N TYR A 297 0.50 16.58 14.63
CA TYR A 297 1.25 15.40 15.07
C TYR A 297 2.77 15.64 14.94
N PRO A 298 3.37 16.47 15.80
CA PRO A 298 4.81 16.69 15.77
C PRO A 298 5.57 15.39 15.99
N ALA A 299 6.69 15.21 15.29
CA ALA A 299 7.61 14.10 15.51
C ALA A 299 8.11 14.16 16.97
N THR A 300 8.02 13.05 17.69
CA THR A 300 8.55 12.87 19.04
C THR A 300 10.07 12.74 19.02
#